data_AF-A0A6L3XRY8-F1
#
_entry.id   AF-A0A6L3XRY8-F1
#
_cell.length_a   1.000
_cell.length_b   1.000
_cell.length_c   1.000
_cell.angle_alpha   90.00
_cell.angle_beta   90.00
_cell.angle_gamma   90.00
#
_symmetry.space_group_name_H-M   'P 1'
#
loop_
_entity.id
_entity.type
_entity.pdbx_description
1 polymer ?
#
loop_
_entity_poly.entity_id
_entity_poly.type
_entity_poly.pdbx_seq_one_letter_code
_entity_poly.pdbx_strand_id
1 'polypeptide(L)' 'ATQLAARAETTGIIMGTGTRFGLSGAFDRYLRMPFSLSSPELEEALLRIKPLWRALNKSVAPVKRSLV' A
#
# COMPACT_ATOMS: atom_id res chain seq x y z
N ALA A 1 -4.70 2.90 -2.52
CA ALA A 1 -3.26 2.66 -2.24
C ALA A 1 -2.47 3.94 -1.98
N THR A 2 -2.83 5.07 -2.59
CA THR A 2 -2.08 6.35 -2.50
C THR A 2 -1.82 6.84 -1.07
N GLN A 3 -2.80 6.76 -0.16
CA GLN A 3 -2.59 7.21 1.23
C GLN A 3 -1.61 6.33 2.01
N LEU A 4 -1.54 5.02 1.73
CA LEU A 4 -0.58 4.13 2.39
C LEU A 4 0.83 4.39 1.89
N ALA A 5 1.01 4.54 0.57
CA ALA A 5 2.30 4.88 -0.04
C ALA A 5 2.85 6.19 0.53
N ALA A 6 2.04 7.26 0.56
CA ALA A 6 2.45 8.56 1.10
C ALA A 6 2.85 8.50 2.59
N ARG A 7 2.13 7.71 3.42
CA ARG A 7 2.49 7.55 4.84
C ARG A 7 3.73 6.68 5.03
N ALA A 8 3.90 5.65 4.21
CA ALA A 8 5.07 4.78 4.32
C ALA A 8 6.37 5.51 3.92
N GLU A 9 6.30 6.44 2.96
CA GLU A 9 7.42 7.32 2.62
C GLU A 9 7.92 8.12 3.84
N THR A 10 7.01 8.58 4.72
CA THR A 10 7.41 9.25 5.99
C THR A 10 8.17 8.35 6.96
N THR A 11 8.05 7.03 6.80
CA THR A 11 8.76 6.01 7.59
C THR A 11 9.99 5.47 6.82
N GLY A 12 10.34 6.09 5.69
CA GLY A 12 11.48 5.72 4.84
C GLY A 12 11.22 4.53 3.91
N ILE A 13 9.97 4.07 3.77
CA ILE A 13 9.63 2.94 2.91
C ILE A 13 8.95 3.44 1.63
N ILE A 14 9.65 3.33 0.51
CA ILE A 14 9.16 3.75 -0.80
C ILE A 14 8.34 2.61 -1.41
N MET A 15 7.07 2.86 -1.70
CA MET A 15 6.20 1.90 -2.38
C MET A 15 5.47 2.58 -3.53
N GLY A 16 5.46 1.94 -4.70
CA GLY A 16 4.83 2.51 -5.89
C GLY A 16 3.31 2.37 -5.87
N THR A 17 2.58 3.42 -6.28
CA THR A 17 1.13 3.32 -6.51
C THR A 17 0.84 2.49 -7.77
N GLY A 18 -0.21 1.67 -7.75
CA GLY A 18 -0.60 0.84 -8.89
C GLY A 18 -0.98 1.61 -10.15
N THR A 19 -1.39 2.87 -10.00
CA THR A 19 -1.87 3.75 -11.09
C THR A 19 -0.84 4.05 -12.18
N ARG A 20 0.47 3.93 -11.90
CA ARG A 20 1.51 4.38 -12.85
C ARG A 20 1.53 3.65 -14.21
N PHE A 21 0.88 2.49 -14.33
CA PHE A 21 0.83 1.72 -15.60
C PHE A 21 -0.60 1.34 -16.03
N GLY A 22 -1.62 1.85 -15.34
CA GLY A 22 -3.01 1.58 -15.66
C GLY A 22 -3.59 2.65 -16.57
N LEU A 23 -4.20 2.25 -17.69
CA LEU A 23 -5.04 3.15 -18.49
C LEU A 23 -6.17 3.70 -17.62
N SER A 24 -6.43 5.01 -17.71
CA SER A 24 -7.56 5.69 -17.06
C SER A 24 -7.72 5.43 -15.54
N GLY A 25 -6.61 5.33 -14.80
CA GLY A 25 -6.66 5.14 -13.34
C GLY A 25 -6.86 3.68 -12.90
N ALA A 26 -6.69 2.71 -13.79
CA ALA A 26 -6.65 1.31 -13.40
C ALA A 26 -5.58 1.07 -12.31
N PHE A 27 -5.94 0.22 -11.35
CA PHE A 27 -5.11 -0.18 -10.21
C PHE A 27 -4.86 0.86 -9.10
N ASP A 28 -5.70 1.89 -8.97
CA ASP A 28 -5.66 2.89 -7.88
C ASP A 28 -5.68 2.32 -6.44
N ARG A 29 -6.29 1.14 -6.27
CA ARG A 29 -6.35 0.40 -5.01
C ARG A 29 -5.14 -0.51 -4.76
N TYR A 30 -4.30 -0.75 -5.76
CA TYR A 30 -3.17 -1.67 -5.65
C TYR A 30 -1.86 -0.93 -5.41
N LEU A 31 -0.91 -1.63 -4.79
CA LEU A 31 0.41 -1.14 -4.43
C LEU A 31 1.47 -2.08 -5.01
N ARG A 32 2.62 -1.53 -5.42
CA ARG A 32 3.78 -2.30 -5.82
C ARG A 32 4.71 -2.45 -4.63
N MET A 33 4.89 -3.70 -4.20
CA MET A 33 5.79 -4.08 -3.12
C MET A 33 7.13 -4.50 -3.71
N PRO A 34 8.25 -3.84 -3.37
CA PRO A 34 9.57 -4.35 -3.66
C PRO A 34 9.80 -5.65 -2.88
N PHE A 35 10.25 -6.71 -3.56
CA PHE A 35 10.53 -8.02 -2.94
C PHE A 35 11.98 -8.49 -3.18
N SER A 36 12.83 -7.61 -3.70
CA SER A 36 14.24 -7.91 -4.01
C SER A 36 15.16 -7.87 -2.78
N LEU A 37 14.66 -7.46 -1.62
CA LEU A 37 15.40 -7.44 -0.36
C LEU A 37 15.46 -8.84 0.26
N SER A 38 16.36 -9.03 1.22
CA SER A 38 16.42 -10.29 1.98
C SER A 38 15.15 -10.49 2.84
N SER A 39 14.83 -11.74 3.17
CA SER A 39 13.63 -12.04 3.96
C SER A 39 13.56 -11.31 5.31
N PRO A 40 14.67 -11.18 6.09
CA PRO A 40 14.64 -10.43 7.35
C PRO A 40 14.32 -8.94 7.16
N GLU A 41 14.90 -8.31 6.14
CA GLU A 41 14.66 -6.89 5.84
C GLU A 41 13.22 -6.64 5.40
N LEU A 42 12.65 -7.57 4.61
CA LEU A 42 11.25 -7.51 4.21
C LEU A 42 10.31 -7.64 5.40
N GLU A 43 10.61 -8.55 6.34
CA GLU A 43 9.79 -8.73 7.53
C GLU A 43 9.79 -7.48 8.41
N GLU A 44 10.96 -6.87 8.62
CA GLU A 44 11.05 -5.58 9.33
C GLU A 44 10.26 -4.47 8.63
N ALA A 45 10.39 -4.35 7.31
CA ALA A 45 9.65 -3.35 6.54
C ALA A 45 8.13 -3.54 6.70
N LEU A 46 7.64 -4.78 6.64
CA LEU A 46 6.23 -5.11 6.85
C LEU A 46 5.75 -4.78 8.26
N LEU A 47 6.57 -5.05 9.28
CA LEU A 47 6.27 -4.70 10.68
C LEU A 47 6.13 -3.18 10.85
N ARG A 48 6.96 -2.38 10.17
CA ARG A 48 6.87 -0.91 10.18
C ARG A 48 5.64 -0.37 9.44
N ILE A 49 5.22 -1.01 8.35
CA ILE A 49 4.02 -0.62 7.58
C ILE A 49 2.72 -0.98 8.30
N LYS A 50 2.69 -2.10 9.03
CA LYS A 50 1.51 -2.65 9.74
C LYS A 50 0.69 -1.62 10.55
N PRO A 51 1.28 -0.77 11.42
CA PRO A 51 0.51 0.22 12.16
C PRO A 51 -0.13 1.30 11.24
N LEU A 52 0.58 1.71 10.19
CA LEU A 52 0.07 2.69 9.21
C LEU A 52 -1.17 2.14 8.47
N TRP A 53 -1.11 0.87 8.07
CA TRP A 53 -2.23 0.17 7.45
C TRP A 53 -3.44 0.07 8.39
N ARG A 54 -3.21 -0.30 9.66
CA ARG A 54 -4.29 -0.38 10.66
C ARG A 54 -4.97 0.97 10.90
N ALA A 55 -4.21 2.07 10.93
CA ALA A 55 -4.76 3.41 11.07
C ALA A 55 -5.64 3.82 9.87
N LEU A 56 -5.24 3.45 8.66
CA LEU A 56 -6.03 3.67 7.45
C LEU A 56 -7.30 2.80 7.41
N ASN A 57 -7.23 1.53 7.79
CA ASN A 57 -8.40 0.66 7.80
C ASN A 57 -9.46 1.06 8.83
N LYS A 58 -9.08 1.67 9.95
CA LYS A 58 -10.04 2.22 10.92
C LYS A 58 -10.80 3.44 10.39
N SER A 59 -10.25 4.14 9.40
CA SER A 59 -10.82 5.36 8.83
C SER A 59 -11.57 5.15 7.51
N VAL A 60 -11.40 4.00 6.86
CA VAL A 60 -12.08 3.68 5.60
C VAL A 60 -13.34 2.85 5.89
N ALA A 61 -14.52 3.45 5.69
CA ALA A 61 -15.78 2.70 5.68
C ALA A 61 -15.73 1.58 4.63
N PRO A 62 -16.29 0.38 4.91
CA PRO A 62 -16.19 -0.74 3.99
C PRO A 62 -16.84 -0.40 2.65
N VAL A 63 -16.03 -0.38 1.59
CA VAL A 63 -16.52 -0.21 0.21
C VAL A 63 -17.26 -1.50 -0.17
N LYS A 64 -18.59 -1.41 -0.30
CA LYS A 64 -19.41 -2.52 -0.83
C LYS A 64 -18.94 -2.83 -2.25
N ARG A 65 -18.34 -4.01 -2.44
CA ARG A 65 -18.01 -4.54 -3.77
C ARG A 65 -19.33 -4.86 -4.48
N SER A 66 -19.70 -4.11 -5.52
CA SER A 66 -20.73 -4.60 -6.45
C SER A 66 -20.11 -5.72 -7.28
N LEU A 67 -20.61 -6.95 -7.08
CA LEU A 67 -20.37 -8.05 -8.01
C LEU A 67 -21.18 -7.73 -9.26
N VAL A 68 -20.48 -7.51 -10.38
CA VAL A 68 -21.07 -7.50 -11.73
C VAL A 68 -20.79 -8.87 -12.34
#